data_AF-A0A9E1WB40-F1
#
_entry.id   AF-A0A9E1WB40-F1
#
_cell.length_a   1.000
_cell.length_b   1.000
_cell.length_c   1.000
_cell.angle_alpha   90.00
_cell.angle_beta   90.00
_cell.angle_gamma   90.00
#
_symmetry.space_group_name_H-M   'P 1'
#
loop_
_entity.id
_entity.type
_entity.pdbx_description
1 polymer ?
#
loop_
_entity_poly.entity_id
_entity_poly.type
_entity_poly.pdbx_seq_one_letter_code
_entity_poly.pdbx_strand_id
1 'polypeptide(L)'
;NFIRRWFSGKGGRFTAEDTAQLIEATIPDLTFAEAYAKTGRQVSITVAPAEPHQRSRLLNAVSSPNVYLRSAAMASCAIPGVFPAVMLEAKNEHGEAQPYLPARRWVDGSVADDLPAKRLSRLFSTNHYIVSMVNPIARAFLPRDDRARPLRQAATSLGMGIGREMLNFYRGVAKRYGDNWPKFNMMLHGIHGLLDQEYSGDINIVPRFRLQNPVQLITQPSEQELRTLVREGERAAYSRIESIRQCTRISSTLEEILHRFEYGDLRPAPGTYRRPKSSRRRPPPTAVQMKALKAEVSAARVSSQARRDKRAQKTSSVKRSGMSRRGALA
;
A
#
# COMPACT_ATOMS: atom_id res chain seq x y z
N ASN A 1 -8.54 -28.76 9.75
CA ASN A 1 -9.07 -29.56 8.61
C ASN A 1 -9.32 -28.77 7.32
N PHE A 2 -9.56 -27.46 7.37
CA PHE A 2 -9.77 -26.63 6.17
C PHE A 2 -8.52 -26.40 5.30
N ILE A 3 -7.36 -26.14 5.92
CA ILE A 3 -6.07 -26.01 5.22
C ILE A 3 -5.73 -27.31 4.45
N ARG A 4 -6.05 -28.48 5.00
CA ARG A 4 -5.90 -29.78 4.30
C ARG A 4 -6.85 -29.92 3.10
N ARG A 5 -8.04 -29.29 3.14
CA ARG A 5 -8.99 -29.22 2.02
C ARG A 5 -8.53 -28.24 0.94
N TRP A 6 -7.89 -27.13 1.34
CA TRP A 6 -7.16 -26.21 0.46
C TRP A 6 -6.04 -26.91 -0.32
N PHE A 7 -5.31 -27.83 0.34
CA PHE A 7 -4.30 -28.68 -0.30
C PHE A 7 -4.87 -29.83 -1.17
N SER A 8 -6.17 -30.17 -1.09
CA SER A 8 -6.69 -31.41 -1.69
C SER A 8 -7.26 -31.28 -3.11
N GLY A 9 -7.19 -30.11 -3.75
CA GLY A 9 -7.46 -29.96 -5.19
C GLY A 9 -8.84 -30.41 -5.70
N LYS A 10 -9.86 -30.54 -4.84
CA LYS A 10 -11.23 -30.84 -5.27
C LYS A 10 -11.92 -29.55 -5.71
N GLY A 11 -12.00 -29.34 -7.03
CA GLY A 11 -12.53 -28.16 -7.70
C GLY A 11 -14.01 -27.87 -7.41
N GLY A 12 -14.28 -27.20 -6.29
CA GLY A 12 -15.48 -26.40 -6.09
C GLY A 12 -15.21 -24.95 -6.51
N ARG A 13 -16.25 -24.24 -6.97
CA ARG A 13 -16.17 -22.78 -7.15
C ARG A 13 -15.73 -22.14 -5.83
N PHE A 14 -14.73 -21.26 -5.87
CA PHE A 14 -14.25 -20.55 -4.67
C PHE A 14 -15.40 -19.74 -4.07
N THR A 15 -15.89 -20.14 -2.91
CA THR A 15 -17.08 -19.52 -2.29
C THR A 15 -16.68 -18.35 -1.39
N ALA A 16 -17.63 -17.47 -1.07
CA ALA A 16 -17.41 -16.39 -0.11
C ALA A 16 -16.99 -16.92 1.28
N GLU A 17 -17.51 -18.09 1.66
CA GLU A 17 -17.19 -18.77 2.91
C GLU A 17 -15.75 -19.28 2.93
N ASP A 18 -15.29 -19.86 1.81
CA ASP A 18 -13.90 -20.31 1.70
C ASP A 18 -12.92 -19.11 1.80
N THR A 19 -13.26 -17.97 1.19
CA THR A 19 -12.50 -16.71 1.30
C THR A 19 -12.47 -16.21 2.75
N ALA A 20 -13.60 -16.23 3.44
CA ALA A 20 -13.70 -15.81 4.84
C ALA A 20 -12.82 -16.65 5.76
N GLN A 21 -12.83 -17.98 5.58
CA GLN A 21 -12.00 -18.90 6.35
C GLN A 21 -10.50 -18.70 6.06
N LEU A 22 -10.13 -18.42 4.82
CA LEU A 22 -8.75 -18.10 4.45
C LEU A 22 -8.28 -16.80 5.11
N ILE A 23 -9.13 -15.76 5.08
CA ILE A 23 -8.86 -14.47 5.73
C ILE A 23 -8.73 -14.65 7.24
N GLU A 24 -9.63 -15.40 7.86
CA GLU A 24 -9.58 -15.69 9.29
C GLU A 24 -8.30 -16.45 9.69
N ALA A 25 -7.86 -17.41 8.87
CA ALA A 25 -6.64 -18.16 9.11
C ALA A 25 -5.36 -17.33 8.93
N THR A 26 -5.39 -16.29 8.10
CA THR A 26 -4.20 -15.52 7.71
C THR A 26 -4.08 -14.19 8.47
N ILE A 27 -5.21 -13.52 8.71
CA ILE A 27 -5.27 -12.18 9.29
C ILE A 27 -5.76 -12.31 10.74
N PRO A 28 -4.98 -11.82 11.73
CA PRO A 28 -5.44 -11.77 13.12
C PRO A 28 -6.70 -10.90 13.28
N ASP A 29 -7.51 -11.19 14.28
CA ASP A 29 -8.69 -10.38 14.59
C ASP A 29 -8.29 -9.07 15.29
N LEU A 30 -7.99 -8.06 14.47
CA LEU A 30 -7.51 -6.75 14.92
C LEU A 30 -8.19 -5.64 14.12
N THR A 31 -8.30 -4.46 14.75
CA THR A 31 -8.68 -3.22 14.08
C THR A 31 -7.49 -2.53 13.42
N PHE A 32 -7.73 -1.57 12.52
CA PHE A 32 -6.65 -0.79 11.90
C PHE A 32 -5.78 -0.07 12.93
N ALA A 33 -6.38 0.49 13.98
CA ALA A 33 -5.65 1.15 15.05
C ALA A 33 -4.79 0.16 15.86
N GLU A 34 -5.33 -1.00 16.20
CA GLU A 34 -4.59 -2.04 16.94
C GLU A 34 -3.43 -2.61 16.12
N ALA A 35 -3.65 -2.86 14.82
CA ALA A 35 -2.61 -3.32 13.91
C ALA A 35 -1.48 -2.28 13.78
N TYR A 36 -1.83 -1.00 13.71
CA TYR A 36 -0.86 0.09 13.70
C TYR A 36 -0.10 0.19 15.04
N ALA A 37 -0.79 0.12 16.17
CA ALA A 37 -0.17 0.16 17.48
C ALA A 37 0.81 -1.01 17.70
N LYS A 38 0.45 -2.20 17.20
CA LYS A 38 1.29 -3.41 17.32
C LYS A 38 2.53 -3.37 16.42
N THR A 39 2.39 -2.87 15.19
CA THR A 39 3.44 -3.04 14.15
C THR A 39 4.15 -1.76 13.76
N GLY A 40 3.57 -0.59 14.08
CA GLY A 40 3.99 0.71 13.55
C GLY A 40 3.76 0.90 12.05
N ARG A 41 3.15 -0.07 11.35
CA ARG A 41 2.93 -0.03 9.89
C ARG A 41 1.50 0.38 9.57
N GLN A 42 1.36 1.37 8.69
CA GLN A 42 0.06 1.83 8.20
C GLN A 42 -0.47 0.85 7.16
N VAL A 43 -1.60 0.21 7.44
CA VAL A 43 -2.32 -0.63 6.48
C VAL A 43 -3.45 0.19 5.87
N SER A 44 -3.61 0.11 4.55
CA SER A 44 -4.70 0.78 3.82
C SER A 44 -5.39 -0.20 2.89
N ILE A 45 -6.73 -0.25 2.96
CA ILE A 45 -7.57 -1.11 2.13
C ILE A 45 -8.61 -0.25 1.41
N THR A 46 -8.73 -0.40 0.10
CA THR A 46 -9.74 0.28 -0.72
C THR A 46 -11.03 -0.53 -0.77
N VAL A 47 -12.15 0.16 -0.65
CA VAL A 47 -13.48 -0.44 -0.82
C VAL A 47 -14.36 0.46 -1.66
N ALA A 48 -15.12 -0.12 -2.58
CA ALA A 48 -16.12 0.58 -3.36
C ALA A 48 -17.51 0.36 -2.74
N PRO A 49 -18.39 1.36 -2.72
CA PRO A 49 -19.76 1.17 -2.29
C PRO A 49 -20.52 0.32 -3.31
N ALA A 50 -21.46 -0.51 -2.85
CA ALA A 50 -22.35 -1.25 -3.74
C ALA A 50 -23.35 -0.33 -4.48
N GLU A 51 -23.55 0.89 -4.00
CA GLU A 51 -24.45 1.88 -4.58
C GLU A 51 -23.77 2.73 -5.67
N PRO A 52 -24.39 2.91 -6.86
CA PRO A 52 -23.74 3.53 -8.03
C PRO A 52 -23.27 4.98 -7.88
N HIS A 53 -23.87 5.76 -6.96
CA HIS A 53 -23.63 7.20 -6.85
C HIS A 53 -22.68 7.57 -5.70
N GLN A 54 -22.05 6.58 -5.07
CA GLN A 54 -21.16 6.80 -3.94
C GLN A 54 -19.68 6.64 -4.36
N ARG A 55 -18.79 7.40 -3.71
CA ARG A 55 -17.35 7.33 -3.97
C ARG A 55 -16.70 6.21 -3.15
N SER A 56 -15.66 5.59 -3.70
CA SER A 56 -14.84 4.61 -2.98
C SER A 56 -14.17 5.21 -1.75
N ARG A 57 -13.92 4.39 -0.74
CA ARG A 57 -13.26 4.78 0.51
C ARG A 57 -11.91 4.07 0.64
N LEU A 58 -10.98 4.76 1.30
CA LEU A 58 -9.69 4.22 1.70
C LEU A 58 -9.71 4.05 3.22
N LEU A 59 -9.82 2.81 3.69
CA LEU A 59 -9.87 2.44 5.09
C LEU A 59 -8.44 2.29 5.61
N ASN A 60 -8.11 2.95 6.72
CA ASN A 60 -6.82 2.85 7.39
C ASN A 60 -6.93 3.30 8.86
N ALA A 61 -5.82 3.28 9.59
CA ALA A 61 -5.79 3.66 11.01
C ALA A 61 -6.10 5.15 11.27
N VAL A 62 -6.05 6.01 10.25
CA VAL A 62 -6.38 7.44 10.34
C VAL A 62 -7.85 7.72 10.01
N SER A 63 -8.38 7.09 8.95
CA SER A 63 -9.73 7.34 8.45
C SER A 63 -10.80 6.44 9.07
N SER A 64 -10.42 5.24 9.52
CA SER A 64 -11.34 4.21 10.03
C SER A 64 -10.63 3.32 11.06
N PRO A 65 -10.17 3.89 12.20
CA PRO A 65 -9.32 3.21 13.19
C PRO A 65 -9.96 1.95 13.77
N ASN A 66 -11.26 2.00 14.03
CA ASN A 66 -11.98 0.95 14.75
C ASN A 66 -12.49 -0.19 13.85
N VAL A 67 -12.34 -0.07 12.52
CA VAL A 67 -12.80 -1.10 11.57
C VAL A 67 -11.87 -2.32 11.64
N TYR A 68 -12.46 -3.52 11.62
CA TYR A 68 -11.71 -4.79 11.61
C TYR A 68 -11.02 -5.02 10.25
N LEU A 69 -9.74 -5.43 10.28
CA LEU A 69 -8.99 -5.74 9.06
C LEU A 69 -9.64 -6.88 8.26
N ARG A 70 -10.17 -7.90 8.93
CA ARG A 70 -10.83 -9.05 8.30
C ARG A 70 -12.06 -8.60 7.49
N SER A 71 -12.92 -7.77 8.08
CA SER A 71 -14.12 -7.24 7.40
C SER A 71 -13.75 -6.38 6.19
N ALA A 72 -12.71 -5.55 6.32
CA ALA A 72 -12.21 -4.72 5.23
C ALA A 72 -11.59 -5.56 4.10
N ALA A 73 -10.82 -6.60 4.42
CA ALA A 73 -10.26 -7.53 3.45
C ALA A 73 -11.36 -8.29 2.69
N MET A 74 -12.38 -8.79 3.41
CA MET A 74 -13.54 -9.43 2.79
C MET A 74 -14.28 -8.49 1.84
N ALA A 75 -14.51 -7.24 2.25
CA ALA A 75 -15.13 -6.23 1.40
C ALA A 75 -14.30 -5.91 0.16
N SER A 76 -12.98 -5.81 0.29
CA SER A 76 -12.08 -5.58 -0.83
C SER A 76 -12.03 -6.75 -1.80
N CYS A 77 -12.26 -7.98 -1.36
CA CYS A 77 -12.30 -9.15 -2.25
C CYS A 77 -13.70 -9.41 -2.84
N ALA A 78 -14.71 -8.62 -2.48
CA ALA A 78 -16.09 -8.85 -2.90
C ALA A 78 -16.35 -8.34 -4.32
N ILE A 79 -15.88 -9.09 -5.32
CA ILE A 79 -16.07 -8.77 -6.75
C ILE A 79 -17.57 -8.82 -7.09
N PRO A 80 -18.14 -7.73 -7.65
CA PRO A 80 -19.54 -7.70 -8.06
C PRO A 80 -19.93 -8.85 -8.99
N GLY A 81 -21.00 -9.56 -8.63
CA GLY A 81 -21.53 -10.68 -9.41
C GLY A 81 -20.87 -12.04 -9.10
N VAL A 82 -19.71 -12.06 -8.46
CA VAL A 82 -19.05 -13.29 -7.99
C VAL A 82 -19.28 -13.50 -6.49
N PHE A 83 -19.07 -12.45 -5.69
CA PHE A 83 -19.25 -12.48 -4.24
C PHE A 83 -20.32 -11.47 -3.80
N PRO A 84 -21.07 -11.76 -2.72
CA PRO A 84 -22.04 -10.82 -2.18
C PRO A 84 -21.33 -9.60 -1.57
N ALA A 85 -21.99 -8.44 -1.63
CA ALA A 85 -21.48 -7.23 -0.99
C ALA A 85 -21.42 -7.39 0.53
N VAL A 86 -20.31 -6.96 1.13
CA VAL A 86 -19.97 -7.18 2.54
C VAL A 86 -20.30 -5.94 3.36
N MET A 87 -20.81 -6.16 4.56
CA MET A 87 -20.98 -5.10 5.57
C MET A 87 -19.70 -5.04 6.41
N LEU A 88 -19.16 -3.83 6.59
CA LEU A 88 -17.97 -3.65 7.43
C LEU A 88 -18.34 -3.79 8.90
N GLU A 89 -17.38 -4.22 9.71
CA GLU A 89 -17.54 -4.33 11.15
C GLU A 89 -16.49 -3.43 11.83
N ALA A 90 -16.91 -2.77 12.90
CA ALA A 90 -16.05 -1.97 13.74
C ALA A 90 -16.20 -2.37 15.21
N LYS A 91 -15.14 -2.15 15.97
CA LYS A 91 -15.10 -2.40 17.40
C LYS A 91 -15.71 -1.22 18.14
N ASN A 92 -16.67 -1.49 19.02
CA ASN A 92 -17.26 -0.48 19.89
C ASN A 92 -16.35 -0.17 21.10
N GLU A 93 -16.76 0.77 21.95
CA GLU A 93 -16.02 1.15 23.17
C GLU A 93 -15.89 0.00 24.19
N HIS A 94 -16.84 -0.95 24.16
CA HIS A 94 -16.84 -2.15 25.01
C HIS A 94 -15.99 -3.29 24.44
N GLY A 95 -15.40 -3.11 23.25
CA GLY A 95 -14.56 -4.10 22.60
C GLY A 95 -15.32 -5.15 21.78
N GLU A 96 -16.61 -4.97 21.58
CA GLU A 96 -17.48 -5.88 20.82
C GLU A 96 -17.60 -5.45 19.35
N ALA A 97 -17.84 -6.41 18.47
CA ALA A 97 -18.05 -6.17 17.05
C ALA A 97 -19.44 -5.58 16.78
N GLN A 98 -19.49 -4.48 16.04
CA GLN A 98 -20.72 -3.81 15.62
C GLN A 98 -20.66 -3.46 14.13
N PRO A 99 -21.80 -3.48 13.42
CA PRO A 99 -21.87 -3.01 12.03
C PRO A 99 -21.35 -1.57 11.86
N TYR A 100 -20.36 -1.41 10.98
CA TYR A 100 -19.86 -0.10 10.57
C TYR A 100 -20.68 0.43 9.40
N LEU A 101 -21.52 1.43 9.67
CA LEU A 101 -22.48 2.01 8.71
C LEU A 101 -23.44 0.94 8.15
N PRO A 102 -24.38 0.42 8.96
CA PRO A 102 -25.22 -0.74 8.61
C PRO A 102 -26.08 -0.53 7.35
N ALA A 103 -26.41 0.72 7.01
CA ALA A 103 -27.13 1.05 5.79
C ALA A 103 -26.31 0.86 4.50
N ARG A 104 -25.00 0.61 4.61
CA ARG A 104 -24.07 0.55 3.46
C ARG A 104 -23.44 -0.82 3.33
N ARG A 105 -23.32 -1.27 2.09
CA ARG A 105 -22.54 -2.45 1.72
C ARG A 105 -21.41 -2.08 0.78
N TRP A 106 -20.35 -2.87 0.86
CA TRP A 106 -19.08 -2.62 0.19
C TRP A 106 -18.74 -3.79 -0.73
N VAL A 107 -18.11 -3.45 -1.84
CA VAL A 107 -17.61 -4.35 -2.88
C VAL A 107 -16.14 -4.00 -3.16
N ASP A 108 -15.52 -4.82 -4.01
CA ASP A 108 -14.11 -4.68 -4.37
C ASP A 108 -13.77 -3.25 -4.84
N GLY A 109 -12.73 -2.67 -4.22
CA GLY A 109 -12.23 -1.33 -4.50
C GLY A 109 -11.68 -1.17 -5.93
N SER A 110 -11.29 -2.27 -6.56
CA SER A 110 -10.77 -2.32 -7.94
C SER A 110 -11.78 -1.81 -8.98
N VAL A 111 -13.08 -1.90 -8.67
CA VAL A 111 -14.20 -1.42 -9.50
C VAL A 111 -14.21 0.11 -9.64
N ALA A 112 -13.64 0.84 -8.68
CA ALA A 112 -13.74 2.29 -8.62
C ALA A 112 -12.38 3.02 -8.68
N ASP A 113 -11.34 2.49 -8.05
CA ASP A 113 -9.96 3.02 -8.06
C ASP A 113 -9.04 1.96 -7.41
N ASP A 114 -8.30 1.17 -8.20
CA ASP A 114 -7.46 0.08 -7.69
C ASP A 114 -6.21 0.63 -6.96
N LEU A 115 -5.56 1.65 -7.53
CA LEU A 115 -4.36 2.26 -6.96
C LEU A 115 -4.61 3.71 -6.48
N PRO A 116 -4.96 3.93 -5.21
CA PRO A 116 -5.31 5.25 -4.68
C PRO A 116 -4.08 6.12 -4.40
N ALA A 117 -3.08 6.17 -5.29
CA ALA A 117 -1.82 6.89 -5.09
C ALA A 117 -2.04 8.36 -4.71
N LYS A 118 -2.96 9.06 -5.38
CA LYS A 118 -3.30 10.46 -5.04
C LYS A 118 -3.87 10.59 -3.61
N ARG A 119 -4.66 9.62 -3.14
CA ARG A 119 -5.21 9.61 -1.77
C ARG A 119 -4.16 9.23 -0.73
N LEU A 120 -3.33 8.24 -1.03
CA LEU A 120 -2.21 7.84 -0.18
C LEU A 120 -1.21 8.99 -0.04
N SER A 121 -0.86 9.67 -1.13
CA SER A 121 -0.03 10.87 -1.11
C SER A 121 -0.63 11.97 -0.23
N ARG A 122 -1.94 12.20 -0.31
CA ARG A 122 -2.61 13.23 0.51
C ARG A 122 -2.65 12.90 2.01
N LEU A 123 -2.83 11.62 2.35
CA LEU A 123 -2.94 11.16 3.73
C LEU A 123 -1.58 10.99 4.39
N PHE A 124 -0.65 10.33 3.72
CA PHE A 124 0.64 9.93 4.28
C PHE A 124 1.82 10.74 3.73
N SER A 125 1.58 11.72 2.85
CA SER A 125 2.64 12.49 2.18
C SER A 125 3.65 11.60 1.44
N THR A 126 3.19 10.45 0.93
CA THR A 126 4.00 9.52 0.15
C THR A 126 4.22 10.07 -1.26
N ASN A 127 5.46 9.99 -1.72
CA ASN A 127 5.91 10.45 -3.04
C ASN A 127 6.53 9.35 -3.90
N HIS A 128 6.81 8.18 -3.31
CA HIS A 128 7.44 7.05 -4.00
C HIS A 128 6.63 5.78 -3.75
N TYR A 129 6.36 5.02 -4.81
CA TYR A 129 5.50 3.85 -4.78
C TYR A 129 6.19 2.61 -5.35
N ILE A 130 6.13 1.51 -4.59
CA ILE A 130 6.45 0.18 -5.07
C ILE A 130 5.12 -0.53 -5.32
N VAL A 131 4.85 -0.86 -6.58
CA VAL A 131 3.57 -1.44 -7.00
C VAL A 131 3.80 -2.87 -7.45
N SER A 132 3.13 -3.81 -6.78
CA SER A 132 3.05 -5.20 -7.25
C SER A 132 1.76 -5.37 -8.05
N MET A 133 1.89 -5.59 -9.35
CA MET A 133 0.75 -5.73 -10.25
C MET A 133 0.52 -7.20 -10.55
N VAL A 134 -0.51 -7.77 -9.94
CA VAL A 134 -0.94 -9.14 -10.24
C VAL A 134 -2.16 -9.15 -11.18
N ASN A 135 -2.78 -7.97 -11.44
CA ASN A 135 -3.98 -7.87 -12.26
C ASN A 135 -3.72 -8.33 -13.72
N PRO A 136 -4.35 -9.43 -14.16
CA PRO A 136 -4.15 -10.00 -15.48
C PRO A 136 -4.80 -9.20 -16.61
N ILE A 137 -5.86 -8.44 -16.31
CA ILE A 137 -6.64 -7.66 -17.29
C ILE A 137 -5.82 -6.45 -17.75
N ALA A 138 -5.22 -5.71 -16.81
CA ALA A 138 -4.33 -4.60 -17.14
C ALA A 138 -3.22 -5.05 -18.11
N ARG A 139 -2.65 -6.25 -17.91
CA ARG A 139 -1.59 -6.78 -18.79
C ARG A 139 -2.03 -7.12 -20.21
N ALA A 140 -3.30 -7.44 -20.46
CA ALA A 140 -3.78 -7.65 -21.83
C ALA A 140 -3.77 -6.35 -22.65
N PHE A 141 -3.77 -5.19 -21.97
CA PHE A 141 -3.85 -3.86 -22.58
C PHE A 141 -2.61 -2.98 -22.35
N LEU A 142 -1.68 -3.36 -21.47
CA LEU A 142 -0.40 -2.64 -21.35
C LEU A 142 0.43 -2.82 -22.63
N PRO A 143 0.82 -1.73 -23.32
CA PRO A 143 1.70 -1.81 -24.47
C PRO A 143 3.06 -2.36 -24.02
N ARG A 144 3.49 -3.44 -24.66
CA ARG A 144 4.86 -3.92 -24.59
C ARG A 144 5.70 -3.06 -25.53
N ASP A 145 6.40 -2.06 -25.00
CA ASP A 145 7.58 -1.52 -25.68
C ASP A 145 8.75 -2.51 -25.46
N ASP A 146 9.59 -2.89 -26.42
CA ASP A 146 10.13 -2.15 -27.57
C ASP A 146 9.98 -2.92 -28.92
N ARG A 147 9.78 -2.19 -30.03
CA ARG A 147 9.85 -2.59 -31.47
C ARG A 147 8.56 -2.92 -32.24
N ALA A 148 7.49 -2.13 -32.19
CA ALA A 148 6.28 -2.53 -32.92
C ALA A 148 5.49 -1.43 -33.66
N ARG A 149 6.09 -0.83 -34.70
CA ARG A 149 5.34 -0.14 -35.77
C ARG A 149 4.30 -1.05 -36.50
N PRO A 150 4.54 -2.34 -36.77
CA PRO A 150 3.53 -3.20 -37.41
C PRO A 150 2.42 -3.71 -36.47
N LEU A 151 2.66 -3.78 -35.15
CA LEU A 151 1.66 -4.28 -34.19
C LEU A 151 0.56 -3.24 -33.90
N ARG A 152 0.85 -1.93 -34.07
CA ARG A 152 -0.18 -0.89 -33.98
C ARG A 152 -1.30 -1.11 -35.00
N GLN A 153 -0.99 -1.54 -36.23
CA GLN A 153 -1.98 -1.82 -37.27
C GLN A 153 -2.79 -3.10 -37.00
N ALA A 154 -2.15 -4.12 -36.41
CA ALA A 154 -2.84 -5.34 -35.97
C ALA A 154 -3.71 -5.11 -34.73
N ALA A 155 -3.32 -4.21 -33.83
CA ALA A 155 -4.12 -3.81 -32.69
C ALA A 155 -5.35 -2.96 -33.11
N THR A 156 -5.24 -2.13 -34.15
CA THR A 156 -6.41 -1.42 -34.70
C THR A 156 -7.41 -2.38 -35.36
N SER A 157 -6.94 -3.41 -36.08
CA SER A 157 -7.83 -4.39 -36.72
C SER A 157 -8.49 -5.35 -35.73
N LEU A 158 -7.74 -5.83 -34.72
CA LEU A 158 -8.31 -6.60 -33.59
C LEU A 158 -9.25 -5.75 -32.73
N GLY A 159 -8.90 -4.48 -32.48
CA GLY A 159 -9.76 -3.54 -31.75
C GLY A 159 -11.08 -3.26 -32.46
N MET A 160 -11.07 -3.14 -33.79
CA MET A 160 -12.31 -3.03 -34.58
C MET A 160 -13.14 -4.32 -34.56
N GLY A 161 -12.51 -5.50 -34.56
CA GLY A 161 -13.19 -6.79 -34.47
C GLY A 161 -13.85 -7.03 -33.11
N ILE A 162 -13.08 -6.87 -32.03
CA ILE A 162 -13.55 -6.99 -30.64
C ILE A 162 -14.63 -5.93 -30.35
N GLY A 163 -14.45 -4.71 -30.86
CA GLY A 163 -15.44 -3.64 -30.75
C GLY A 163 -16.76 -4.01 -31.41
N ARG A 164 -16.74 -4.58 -32.62
CA ARG A 164 -17.96 -5.01 -33.33
C ARG A 164 -18.66 -6.15 -32.62
N GLU A 165 -17.91 -7.10 -32.10
CA GLU A 165 -18.44 -8.28 -31.42
C GLU A 165 -19.00 -7.92 -30.04
N MET A 166 -18.35 -7.03 -29.29
CA MET A 166 -18.90 -6.43 -28.07
C MET A 166 -20.11 -5.56 -28.35
N LEU A 167 -20.13 -4.77 -29.42
CA LEU A 167 -21.30 -3.96 -29.79
C LEU A 167 -22.49 -4.84 -30.20
N ASN A 168 -22.23 -5.96 -30.88
CA ASN A 168 -23.24 -6.94 -31.26
C ASN A 168 -23.74 -7.75 -30.06
N PHE A 169 -22.85 -8.09 -29.12
CA PHE A 169 -23.22 -8.68 -27.84
C PHE A 169 -24.07 -7.71 -27.01
N TYR A 170 -23.65 -6.45 -26.92
CA TYR A 170 -24.41 -5.37 -26.26
C TYR A 170 -25.78 -5.17 -26.91
N ARG A 171 -25.87 -5.11 -28.25
CA ARG A 171 -27.15 -5.03 -28.97
C ARG A 171 -28.02 -6.27 -28.78
N GLY A 172 -27.42 -7.46 -28.77
CA GLY A 172 -28.13 -8.74 -28.58
C GLY A 172 -28.68 -8.90 -27.17
N VAL A 173 -27.93 -8.44 -26.16
CA VAL A 173 -28.32 -8.44 -24.75
C VAL A 173 -29.34 -7.33 -24.47
N ALA A 174 -29.13 -6.11 -24.98
CA ALA A 174 -30.06 -5.00 -24.86
C ALA A 174 -31.43 -5.31 -25.51
N LYS A 175 -31.46 -6.00 -26.66
CA LYS A 175 -32.71 -6.47 -27.29
C LYS A 175 -33.43 -7.55 -26.49
N ARG A 176 -32.73 -8.38 -25.71
CA ARG A 176 -33.33 -9.48 -24.95
C ARG A 176 -33.77 -9.10 -23.53
N TYR A 177 -33.13 -8.10 -22.91
CA TYR A 177 -33.35 -7.81 -21.48
C TYR A 177 -33.65 -6.33 -21.14
N GLY A 178 -33.68 -5.42 -22.12
CA GLY A 178 -33.96 -3.99 -21.89
C GLY A 178 -32.86 -3.25 -21.12
N ASP A 179 -32.90 -1.92 -21.12
CA ASP A 179 -31.86 -1.00 -20.60
C ASP A 179 -31.55 -1.12 -19.09
N ASN A 180 -32.25 -1.99 -18.35
CA ASN A 180 -32.19 -2.09 -16.89
C ASN A 180 -31.47 -3.35 -16.39
N TRP A 181 -30.23 -3.61 -16.84
CA TRP A 181 -29.35 -4.55 -16.15
C TRP A 181 -28.27 -3.81 -15.32
N PRO A 182 -28.60 -3.28 -14.13
CA PRO A 182 -27.66 -2.53 -13.29
C PRO A 182 -26.42 -3.35 -12.90
N LYS A 183 -26.54 -4.67 -12.72
CA LYS A 183 -25.40 -5.55 -12.39
C LYS A 183 -24.39 -5.73 -13.54
N PHE A 184 -24.85 -5.72 -14.79
CA PHE A 184 -23.99 -5.89 -15.98
C PHE A 184 -23.33 -4.56 -16.33
N ASN A 185 -24.08 -3.46 -16.26
CA ASN A 185 -23.49 -2.12 -16.39
C ASN A 185 -22.46 -1.85 -15.29
N MET A 186 -22.72 -2.23 -14.03
CA MET A 186 -21.73 -2.10 -12.95
C MET A 186 -20.49 -2.98 -13.17
N MET A 187 -20.67 -4.20 -13.69
CA MET A 187 -19.56 -5.07 -14.08
C MET A 187 -18.76 -4.48 -15.25
N LEU A 188 -19.41 -3.97 -16.29
CA LEU A 188 -18.76 -3.35 -17.45
C LEU A 188 -18.04 -2.05 -17.08
N HIS A 189 -18.65 -1.19 -16.24
CA HIS A 189 -18.00 0.01 -15.72
C HIS A 189 -16.81 -0.34 -14.81
N GLY A 190 -16.92 -1.40 -14.00
CA GLY A 190 -15.79 -1.92 -13.22
C GLY A 190 -14.66 -2.41 -14.11
N ILE A 191 -14.95 -3.17 -15.16
CA ILE A 191 -13.95 -3.64 -16.12
C ILE A 191 -13.32 -2.48 -16.89
N HIS A 192 -14.10 -1.50 -17.34
CA HIS A 192 -13.58 -0.30 -18.00
C HIS A 192 -12.72 0.53 -17.03
N GLY A 193 -13.15 0.67 -15.78
CA GLY A 193 -12.41 1.33 -14.71
C GLY A 193 -11.11 0.62 -14.35
N LEU A 194 -11.02 -0.71 -14.53
CA LEU A 194 -9.78 -1.48 -14.40
C LEU A 194 -8.83 -1.31 -15.60
N LEU A 195 -9.38 -1.04 -16.78
CA LEU A 195 -8.60 -0.92 -18.02
C LEU A 195 -7.96 0.46 -18.21
N ASP A 196 -8.63 1.51 -17.74
CA ASP A 196 -8.25 2.91 -17.99
C ASP A 196 -7.33 3.50 -16.91
N GLN A 197 -6.80 2.66 -16.01
CA GLN A 197 -5.97 3.17 -14.91
C GLN A 197 -4.54 3.40 -15.37
N GLU A 198 -4.02 4.61 -15.12
CA GLU A 198 -2.62 4.94 -15.25
C GLU A 198 -1.80 4.21 -14.17
N TYR A 199 -1.50 2.94 -14.41
CA TYR A 199 -0.68 2.10 -13.52
C TYR A 199 0.82 2.42 -13.66
N SER A 200 1.25 3.59 -13.17
CA SER A 200 2.68 3.95 -13.10
C SER A 200 3.09 4.24 -11.65
N GLY A 201 3.71 3.25 -11.01
CA GLY A 201 4.56 3.47 -9.83
C GLY A 201 6.03 3.64 -10.23
N ASP A 202 6.86 4.12 -9.30
CA ASP A 202 8.31 4.27 -9.49
C ASP A 202 9.00 2.91 -9.68
N ILE A 203 8.55 1.90 -8.93
CA ILE A 203 9.01 0.52 -9.07
C ILE A 203 7.81 -0.40 -9.30
N ASN A 204 7.66 -0.86 -10.54
CA ASN A 204 6.60 -1.78 -10.94
C ASN A 204 7.14 -3.22 -10.96
N ILE A 205 6.57 -4.09 -10.13
CA ILE A 205 6.84 -5.53 -10.09
C ILE A 205 5.72 -6.23 -10.86
N VAL A 206 6.04 -6.70 -12.07
CA VAL A 206 5.10 -7.38 -12.96
C VAL A 206 5.60 -8.81 -13.21
N PRO A 207 4.99 -9.84 -12.62
CA PRO A 207 5.28 -11.23 -12.93
C PRO A 207 5.01 -11.58 -14.39
N ARG A 208 5.87 -12.44 -14.95
CA ARG A 208 5.75 -12.92 -16.33
C ARG A 208 4.84 -14.15 -16.40
N PHE A 209 3.53 -13.94 -16.34
CA PHE A 209 2.58 -15.03 -16.61
C PHE A 209 2.53 -15.40 -18.10
N ARG A 210 2.49 -16.69 -18.45
CA ARG A 210 1.89 -17.17 -19.71
C ARG A 210 0.42 -17.43 -19.42
N LEU A 211 -0.41 -16.40 -19.53
CA LEU A 211 -1.86 -16.59 -19.37
C LEU A 211 -2.38 -17.23 -20.65
N GLN A 212 -2.73 -18.52 -20.59
CA GLN A 212 -3.41 -19.19 -21.70
C GLN A 212 -4.92 -18.91 -21.68
N ASN A 213 -5.53 -18.66 -20.51
CA ASN A 213 -6.96 -18.33 -20.39
C ASN A 213 -7.27 -17.37 -19.22
N PRO A 214 -7.98 -16.23 -19.44
CA PRO A 214 -8.41 -15.32 -18.37
C PRO A 214 -9.45 -15.93 -17.41
N VAL A 215 -10.23 -16.91 -17.89
CA VAL A 215 -11.24 -17.62 -17.08
C VAL A 215 -10.58 -18.50 -16.00
N GLN A 216 -9.37 -19.01 -16.27
CA GLN A 216 -8.63 -19.85 -15.31
C GLN A 216 -8.15 -19.06 -14.08
N LEU A 217 -8.17 -17.72 -14.13
CA LEU A 217 -7.81 -16.86 -13.00
C LEU A 217 -8.95 -16.70 -11.99
N ILE A 218 -10.19 -16.91 -12.43
CA ILE A 218 -11.38 -16.89 -11.56
C ILE A 218 -11.61 -18.29 -10.96
N THR A 219 -11.06 -19.34 -11.59
CA THR A 219 -11.09 -20.70 -11.05
C THR A 219 -9.98 -20.91 -10.02
N GLN A 220 -10.21 -21.82 -9.07
CA GLN A 220 -9.24 -22.19 -8.06
C GLN A 220 -7.95 -22.71 -8.73
N PRO A 221 -6.80 -22.03 -8.59
CA PRO A 221 -5.55 -22.52 -9.15
C PRO A 221 -5.15 -23.81 -8.45
N SER A 222 -4.63 -24.78 -9.20
CA SER A 222 -4.05 -25.99 -8.64
C SER A 222 -2.82 -25.65 -7.78
N GLU A 223 -2.42 -26.54 -6.86
CA GLU A 223 -1.25 -26.32 -6.01
C GLU A 223 0.03 -26.08 -6.84
N GLN A 224 0.18 -26.82 -7.93
CA GLN A 224 1.33 -26.68 -8.83
C GLN A 224 1.33 -25.33 -9.56
N GLU A 225 0.16 -24.86 -10.00
CA GLU A 225 -0.01 -23.54 -10.58
C GLU A 225 0.29 -22.45 -9.55
N LEU A 226 -0.24 -22.55 -8.33
CA LEU A 226 0.03 -21.58 -7.26
C LEU A 226 1.53 -21.46 -6.96
N ARG A 227 2.22 -22.60 -6.80
CA ARG A 227 3.69 -22.61 -6.60
C ARG A 227 4.42 -21.98 -7.78
N THR A 228 3.95 -22.19 -9.00
CA THR A 228 4.53 -21.57 -10.20
C THR A 228 4.30 -20.06 -10.22
N LEU A 229 3.09 -19.60 -9.88
CA LEU A 229 2.76 -18.18 -9.78
C LEU A 229 3.62 -17.47 -8.72
N VAL A 230 3.82 -18.09 -7.56
CA VAL A 230 4.71 -17.57 -6.50
C VAL A 230 6.14 -17.43 -7.01
N ARG A 231 6.70 -18.47 -7.66
CA ARG A 231 8.06 -18.41 -8.23
C ARG A 231 8.22 -17.33 -9.30
N GLU A 232 7.21 -17.13 -10.15
CA GLU A 232 7.23 -16.06 -11.15
C GLU A 232 7.14 -14.67 -10.50
N GLY A 233 6.37 -14.54 -9.41
CA GLY A 233 6.35 -13.34 -8.56
C GLY A 233 7.72 -13.04 -7.94
N GLU A 234 8.37 -14.06 -7.37
CA GLU A 234 9.73 -13.96 -6.81
C GLU A 234 10.74 -13.52 -7.87
N ARG A 235 10.74 -14.17 -9.05
CA ARG A 235 11.63 -13.82 -10.16
C ARG A 235 11.47 -12.37 -10.61
N ALA A 236 10.22 -11.89 -10.70
CA ALA A 236 9.96 -10.49 -11.04
C ALA A 236 10.47 -9.54 -9.95
N ALA A 237 10.27 -9.87 -8.68
CA ALA A 237 10.78 -9.07 -7.56
C ALA A 237 12.31 -9.05 -7.50
N TYR A 238 13.00 -10.16 -7.79
CA TYR A 238 14.46 -10.23 -7.77
C TYR A 238 15.10 -9.26 -8.76
N SER A 239 14.51 -9.07 -9.94
CA SER A 239 15.02 -8.08 -10.91
C SER A 239 14.99 -6.64 -10.41
N ARG A 240 14.18 -6.34 -9.38
CA ARG A 240 14.00 -5.00 -8.80
C ARG A 240 14.55 -4.87 -7.39
N ILE A 241 15.19 -5.91 -6.83
CA ILE A 241 15.57 -5.94 -5.41
C ILE A 241 16.56 -4.84 -5.03
N GLU A 242 17.52 -4.51 -5.90
CA GLU A 242 18.46 -3.42 -5.63
C GLU A 242 17.78 -2.06 -5.69
N SER A 243 16.88 -1.84 -6.66
CA SER A 243 16.10 -0.60 -6.71
C SER A 243 15.27 -0.43 -5.43
N ILE A 244 14.59 -1.48 -4.97
CA ILE A 244 13.84 -1.48 -3.71
C ILE A 244 14.76 -1.18 -2.54
N ARG A 245 15.93 -1.83 -2.47
CA ARG A 245 16.92 -1.61 -1.40
C ARG A 245 17.41 -0.17 -1.37
N GLN A 246 17.80 0.40 -2.50
CA GLN A 246 18.31 1.77 -2.58
C GLN A 246 17.22 2.79 -2.18
N CYS A 247 16.01 2.68 -2.73
CA CYS A 247 14.91 3.57 -2.38
C CYS A 247 14.53 3.45 -0.89
N THR A 248 14.52 2.23 -0.34
CA THR A 248 14.26 2.01 1.08
C THR A 248 15.36 2.63 1.96
N ARG A 249 16.63 2.47 1.58
CA ARG A 249 17.75 3.10 2.30
C ARG A 249 17.64 4.62 2.30
N ILE A 250 17.38 5.23 1.14
CA ILE A 250 17.17 6.68 1.03
C ILE A 250 16.01 7.12 1.93
N SER A 251 14.86 6.44 1.86
CA SER A 251 13.70 6.76 2.67
C SER A 251 13.99 6.66 4.17
N SER A 252 14.65 5.59 4.62
CA SER A 252 15.00 5.40 6.04
C SER A 252 15.98 6.46 6.53
N THR A 253 17.00 6.80 5.73
CA THR A 253 17.97 7.85 6.07
C THR A 253 17.30 9.23 6.15
N LEU A 254 16.40 9.55 5.21
CA LEU A 254 15.65 10.81 5.26
C LEU A 254 14.72 10.87 6.48
N GLU A 255 14.09 9.74 6.82
CA GLU A 255 13.25 9.63 8.01
C GLU A 255 14.05 9.86 9.30
N GLU A 256 15.24 9.28 9.40
CA GLU A 256 16.15 9.48 10.54
C GLU A 256 16.59 10.95 10.67
N ILE A 257 17.03 11.57 9.56
CA ILE A 257 17.44 12.98 9.54
C ILE A 257 16.28 13.87 9.96
N LEU A 258 15.08 13.63 9.41
CA LEU A 258 13.90 14.41 9.73
C LEU A 258 13.49 14.24 11.20
N HIS A 259 13.58 13.02 11.73
CA HIS A 259 13.30 12.74 13.13
C HIS A 259 14.29 13.46 14.07
N ARG A 260 15.60 13.42 13.75
CA ARG A 260 16.64 14.17 14.48
C ARG A 260 16.46 15.68 14.38
N PHE A 261 15.98 16.17 13.24
CA PHE A 261 15.66 17.58 13.03
C PHE A 261 14.43 18.04 13.81
N GLU A 262 13.42 17.19 13.99
CA GLU A 262 12.20 17.57 14.71
C GLU A 262 12.32 17.46 16.24
N TYR A 263 13.03 16.43 16.71
CA TYR A 263 13.05 16.05 18.13
C TYR A 263 14.45 15.89 18.72
N GLY A 264 15.48 15.80 17.89
CA GLY A 264 16.84 15.43 18.30
C GLY A 264 17.84 16.58 18.27
N ASP A 265 19.07 16.21 17.95
CA ASP A 265 20.26 17.06 17.96
C ASP A 265 20.33 18.08 16.81
N LEU A 266 19.67 17.79 15.69
CA LEU A 266 19.57 18.69 14.54
C LEU A 266 18.45 19.72 14.68
N ARG A 267 17.78 19.78 15.84
CA ARG A 267 16.64 20.68 16.07
C ARG A 267 17.08 22.15 16.02
N PRO A 268 16.54 22.96 15.10
CA PRO A 268 16.89 24.37 15.02
C PRO A 268 16.37 25.14 16.25
N ALA A 269 17.05 26.24 16.58
CA ALA A 269 16.65 27.13 17.66
C ALA A 269 15.19 27.61 17.47
N PRO A 270 14.41 27.77 18.56
CA PRO A 270 13.04 28.25 18.45
C PRO A 270 12.99 29.59 17.70
N GLY A 271 12.20 29.66 16.62
CA GLY A 271 11.99 30.89 15.83
C GLY A 271 12.76 30.98 14.51
N THR A 272 13.78 30.15 14.27
CA THR A 272 14.55 30.20 13.00
C THR A 272 13.95 29.35 11.88
N TYR A 273 12.97 28.49 12.20
CA TYR A 273 12.40 27.55 11.25
C TYR A 273 10.88 27.55 11.26
N ARG A 274 10.29 27.62 10.06
CA ARG A 274 8.85 27.54 9.84
C ARG A 274 8.50 26.12 9.38
N ARG A 275 7.85 25.34 10.25
CA ARG A 275 7.36 23.99 9.92
C ARG A 275 6.39 24.05 8.72
N PRO A 276 6.67 23.36 7.60
CA PRO A 276 5.74 23.27 6.48
C PRO A 276 4.46 22.54 6.91
N LYS A 277 3.32 22.90 6.33
CA LYS A 277 2.01 22.33 6.72
C LYS A 277 1.94 20.81 6.57
N SER A 278 2.74 20.22 5.68
CA SER A 278 2.86 18.77 5.47
C SER A 278 3.48 18.04 6.67
N SER A 279 4.48 18.63 7.34
CA SER A 279 5.14 18.04 8.52
C SER A 279 4.16 17.83 9.70
N ARG A 280 3.08 18.62 9.77
CA ARG A 280 2.07 18.55 10.84
C ARG A 280 1.16 17.33 10.75
N ARG A 281 1.15 16.62 9.61
CA ARG A 281 0.27 15.48 9.36
C ARG A 281 0.91 14.14 9.75
N ARG A 282 2.17 14.16 10.17
CA ARG A 282 2.89 12.95 10.55
C ARG A 282 2.42 12.49 11.93
N PRO A 283 2.16 11.19 12.13
CA PRO A 283 1.87 10.66 13.47
C PRO A 283 3.02 10.97 14.43
N PRO A 284 2.70 11.21 15.71
CA PRO A 284 3.72 11.47 16.72
C PRO A 284 4.71 10.30 16.83
N PRO A 285 5.97 10.56 17.20
CA PRO A 285 6.98 9.52 17.33
C PRO A 285 6.53 8.44 18.32
N THR A 286 6.71 7.19 17.93
CA THR A 286 6.39 6.03 18.77
C THR A 286 7.25 5.99 20.03
N ALA A 287 6.79 5.29 21.07
CA ALA A 287 7.53 5.17 22.34
C ALA A 287 8.97 4.63 22.16
N VAL A 288 9.17 3.73 21.19
CA VAL A 288 10.48 3.18 20.82
C VAL A 288 11.39 4.25 20.21
N GLN A 289 10.86 5.04 19.27
CA GLN A 289 11.58 6.15 18.65
C GLN A 289 11.97 7.23 19.67
N MET A 290 11.07 7.52 20.62
CA MET A 290 11.33 8.44 21.73
C MET A 290 12.43 7.95 22.67
N LYS A 291 12.52 6.63 22.91
CA LYS A 291 13.59 6.03 23.73
C LYS A 291 14.95 6.13 23.03
N ALA A 292 15.00 5.88 21.72
CA ALA A 292 16.20 6.04 20.91
C ALA A 292 16.70 7.49 20.88
N LEU A 293 15.79 8.46 20.70
CA LEU A 293 16.11 9.90 20.77
C LEU A 293 16.74 10.31 22.08
N LYS A 294 16.17 9.87 23.21
CA LYS A 294 16.73 10.18 24.53
C LYS A 294 18.15 9.64 24.68
N ALA A 295 18.42 8.45 24.16
CA ALA A 295 19.75 7.87 24.14
C ALA A 295 20.71 8.68 23.25
N GLU A 296 20.32 9.04 22.02
CA GLU A 296 21.14 9.83 21.10
C GLU A 296 21.43 11.24 21.62
N VAL A 297 20.43 11.95 22.13
CA VAL A 297 20.60 13.30 22.71
C VAL A 297 21.51 13.24 23.94
N SER A 298 21.41 12.20 24.77
CA SER A 298 22.31 12.01 25.90
C SER A 298 23.76 11.77 25.43
N ALA A 299 23.98 10.94 24.40
CA ALA A 299 25.30 10.70 23.83
C ALA A 299 25.89 11.96 23.15
N ALA A 300 25.06 12.71 22.42
CA ALA A 300 25.46 13.99 21.80
C ALA A 300 25.86 15.02 22.86
N ARG A 301 25.11 15.14 23.97
CA ARG A 301 25.47 16.02 25.10
C ARG A 301 26.80 15.62 25.71
N VAL A 302 27.01 14.34 26.00
CA VAL A 302 28.27 13.82 26.57
C VAL A 302 29.46 14.12 25.65
N SER A 303 29.33 13.89 24.34
CA SER A 303 30.40 14.18 23.37
C SER A 303 30.68 15.68 23.23
N SER A 304 29.65 16.53 23.28
CA SER A 304 29.79 17.98 23.24
C SER A 304 30.48 18.53 24.49
N GLN A 305 30.17 17.96 25.66
CA GLN A 305 30.77 18.34 26.95
C GLN A 305 32.24 17.91 27.00
N ALA A 306 32.55 16.67 26.59
CA ALA A 306 33.93 16.19 26.47
C ALA A 306 34.79 17.04 25.51
N ARG A 307 34.21 17.54 24.40
CA ARG A 307 34.89 18.49 23.49
C ARG A 307 35.13 19.85 24.15
N ARG A 308 34.18 20.34 24.94
CA ARG A 308 34.27 21.62 25.66
C ARG A 308 35.34 21.55 26.75
N ASP A 309 35.40 20.44 27.48
CA ASP A 309 36.39 20.20 28.54
C ASP A 309 37.81 20.06 27.97
N LYS A 310 37.98 19.32 26.86
CA LYS A 310 39.27 19.26 26.14
C LYS A 310 39.72 20.64 25.64
N ARG A 311 38.80 21.48 25.16
CA ARG A 311 39.12 22.83 24.70
C ARG A 311 39.52 23.74 25.87
N ALA A 312 38.84 23.62 27.01
CA ALA A 312 39.16 24.35 28.24
C ALA A 312 40.56 23.96 28.79
N GLN A 313 40.87 22.66 28.84
CA GLN A 313 42.20 22.17 29.25
C GLN A 313 43.32 22.67 28.34
N LYS A 314 43.10 22.69 27.01
CA LYS A 314 44.07 23.19 26.03
C LYS A 314 44.30 24.71 26.16
N THR A 315 43.26 25.49 26.49
CA THR A 315 43.42 26.92 26.76
C THR A 315 44.13 27.19 28.10
N SER A 316 43.94 26.36 29.13
CA SER A 316 44.65 26.51 30.40
C SER A 316 46.12 26.12 30.31
N SER A 317 46.48 25.12 29.49
CA SER A 317 47.88 24.73 29.29
C SER A 317 48.67 25.78 28.51
N VAL A 318 48.06 26.40 27.49
CA VAL A 318 48.66 27.51 26.71
C VAL A 318 48.86 28.76 27.56
N LYS A 319 47.93 29.09 28.47
CA LYS A 319 48.12 30.19 29.44
C LYS A 319 49.25 29.92 30.43
N ARG A 320 49.39 28.68 30.93
CA ARG A 320 50.50 28.30 31.83
C ARG A 320 51.86 28.32 31.13
N SER A 321 51.97 27.88 29.88
CA SER A 321 53.23 27.94 29.13
C SER A 321 53.63 29.38 28.72
N GLY A 322 52.64 30.26 28.50
CA GLY A 322 52.88 31.68 28.23
C GLY A 322 53.36 32.48 29.46
N MET A 323 52.91 32.11 30.66
CA MET A 323 53.34 32.75 31.90
C MET A 323 54.75 32.34 32.35
N SER A 324 55.17 31.09 32.08
CA SER A 324 56.52 30.63 32.43
C SER A 324 57.63 31.26 31.58
N ARG A 325 57.33 31.75 30.36
CA ARG A 325 58.32 32.43 29.49
C ARG A 325 58.53 33.92 29.80
N ARG A 326 57.68 34.54 30.64
CA ARG A 326 57.81 35.96 31.02
C ARG A 326 58.54 36.21 32.35
N GLY A 327 58.90 35.16 33.08
CA GLY A 327 59.62 35.27 34.37
C GLY A 327 61.12 34.99 34.32
N ALA A 328 61.71 34.75 33.13
CA ALA A 328 63.13 34.41 32.98
C ALA A 328 63.98 35.55 32.38
N LEU A 329 63.43 36.77 32.33
CA LEU A 329 64.11 38.00 31.91
C LEU A 329 63.80 39.08 32.95
N ALA A 330 64.51 39.04 34.06
CA ALA A 330 64.63 40.14 35.03
C ALA A 330 66.01 40.04 35.66
#